data_AF-B9VUD9-F1
#
_entry.id   AF-B9VUD9-F1
#
_cell.length_a   1.000
_cell.length_b   1.000
_cell.length_c   1.000
_cell.angle_alpha   90.00
_cell.angle_beta   90.00
_cell.angle_gamma   90.00
#
_symmetry.space_group_name_H-M   'P 1'
#
loop_
_entity.id
_entity.type
_entity.pdbx_description
1 polymer ?
#
loop_
_entity_poly.entity_id
_entity_poly.type
_entity_poly.pdbx_seq_one_letter_code
_entity_poly.pdbx_strand_id
1 'polypeptide(L)'
;EIMVTFQLVLCVVAVTDKRRHDISGSIPLAIGLSVALGHLIAIDYTGCGMNPARSFGSAVITRNFQYHWIFWVGPMIGGAAAALIYDFILAPRTSDLTDRMKVWT
;
A
#
# COMPACT_ATOMS: atom_id res chain seq x y z
N GLU A 1 -2.96 10.60 -0.25
CA GLU A 1 -3.57 9.26 -0.40
C GLU A 1 -2.97 8.41 -1.52
N ILE A 2 -3.27 8.62 -2.81
CA ILE A 2 -2.83 7.71 -3.91
C ILE A 2 -1.32 7.43 -3.90
N MET A 3 -0.48 8.46 -4.01
CA MET A 3 1.00 8.29 -4.08
C MET A 3 1.59 7.74 -2.78
N VAL A 4 0.97 8.09 -1.66
CA VAL A 4 1.41 7.75 -0.31
C VAL A 4 1.17 6.26 -0.03
N THR A 5 0.01 5.75 -0.43
CA THR A 5 -0.30 4.33 -0.39
C THR A 5 0.44 3.56 -1.48
N PHE A 6 0.61 4.15 -2.67
CA PHE A 6 1.38 3.54 -3.75
C PHE A 6 2.79 3.17 -3.31
N GLN A 7 3.55 4.14 -2.76
CA GLN A 7 4.92 3.86 -2.31
C GLN A 7 4.96 2.82 -1.18
N LEU A 8 3.96 2.83 -0.28
CA LEU A 8 3.88 1.86 0.82
C LEU A 8 3.63 0.46 0.29
N VAL A 9 2.61 0.27 -0.54
CA VAL A 9 2.27 -1.04 -1.09
C VAL A 9 3.40 -1.55 -1.98
N LEU A 10 4.04 -0.67 -2.77
CA LEU A 10 5.19 -1.04 -3.58
C LEU A 10 6.36 -1.51 -2.70
N CYS A 11 6.64 -0.79 -1.61
CA CYS A 11 7.65 -1.21 -0.63
C CYS A 11 7.33 -2.59 -0.07
N VAL A 12 6.10 -2.78 0.44
CA VAL A 12 5.65 -4.05 1.03
C VAL A 12 5.78 -5.21 0.03
N VAL A 13 5.29 -5.06 -1.19
CA VAL A 13 5.38 -6.12 -2.21
C VAL A 13 6.85 -6.41 -2.55
N ALA A 14 7.69 -5.38 -2.69
CA ALA A 14 9.10 -5.56 -3.01
C ALA A 14 9.90 -6.24 -1.89
N VAL A 15 9.65 -5.92 -0.62
CA VAL A 15 10.40 -6.50 0.51
C VAL A 15 9.89 -7.87 0.94
N THR A 16 8.67 -8.24 0.56
CA THR A 16 8.08 -9.56 0.83
C THR A 16 8.20 -10.54 -0.35
N ASP A 17 8.79 -10.11 -1.45
CA ASP A 17 9.02 -10.96 -2.62
C ASP A 17 10.07 -12.03 -2.31
N LYS A 18 9.64 -13.29 -2.23
CA LYS A 18 10.50 -14.45 -1.95
C LYS A 18 11.55 -14.72 -3.03
N ARG A 19 11.41 -14.12 -4.22
CA ARG A 19 12.38 -14.23 -5.33
C ARG A 19 13.61 -13.35 -5.10
N ARG A 20 13.51 -12.38 -4.18
CA ARG A 20 14.59 -11.47 -3.84
C ARG A 20 15.45 -12.04 -2.72
N HIS A 21 16.65 -12.46 -3.09
CA HIS A 21 17.67 -12.94 -2.15
C HIS A 21 18.71 -11.86 -1.81
N ASP A 22 18.59 -10.68 -2.42
CA ASP A 22 19.46 -9.51 -2.20
C ASP A 22 19.10 -8.71 -0.94
N ILE A 23 17.96 -8.99 -0.32
CA ILE A 23 17.49 -8.28 0.86
C ILE A 23 18.31 -8.72 2.07
N SER A 24 19.20 -7.83 2.51
CA SER A 24 19.94 -7.96 3.77
C SER A 24 19.47 -6.86 4.72
N GLY A 25 18.80 -7.23 5.83
CA GLY A 25 18.33 -6.27 6.83
C GLY A 25 16.93 -6.58 7.41
N SER A 26 16.38 -5.61 8.13
CA SER A 26 15.09 -5.73 8.80
C SER A 26 13.94 -5.32 7.89
N ILE A 27 13.18 -6.31 7.40
CA ILE A 27 11.95 -6.09 6.62
C ILE A 27 10.93 -5.23 7.40
N PRO A 28 10.65 -5.48 8.69
CA PRO A 28 9.71 -4.64 9.44
C PRO A 28 10.15 -3.18 9.53
N LEU A 29 11.46 -2.93 9.65
CA LEU A 29 11.99 -1.56 9.71
C LEU A 29 11.80 -0.83 8.38
N ALA A 30 12.07 -1.49 7.25
CA ALA A 30 11.87 -0.89 5.92
C ALA A 30 10.40 -0.50 5.70
N ILE A 31 9.46 -1.37 6.07
CA ILE A 31 8.01 -1.08 6.00
C ILE A 31 7.66 0.09 6.93
N GLY A 32 8.17 0.09 8.17
CA GLY A 32 7.94 1.16 9.13
C GLY A 32 8.44 2.52 8.64
N LEU A 33 9.62 2.57 8.03
CA LEU A 33 10.18 3.78 7.43
C LEU A 33 9.35 4.25 6.23
N SER A 34 8.82 3.34 5.41
CA SER A 34 7.91 3.68 4.32
C SER A 34 6.59 4.27 4.85
N VAL A 35 6.07 3.76 5.96
CA VAL A 35 4.91 4.36 6.65
C VAL A 35 5.25 5.76 7.17
N ALA A 36 6.41 5.94 7.79
CA ALA A 36 6.85 7.24 8.31
C ALA A 36 7.03 8.27 7.17
N LEU A 37 7.63 7.89 6.06
CA LEU A 37 7.74 8.71 4.85
C LEU A 37 6.36 9.16 4.36
N GLY A 38 5.38 8.25 4.37
CA GLY A 38 4.02 8.58 3.99
C GLY A 38 3.40 9.68 4.87
N HIS A 39 3.65 9.60 6.19
CA HIS A 39 3.18 10.62 7.14
C HIS A 39 3.86 11.97 6.92
N LEU A 40 5.18 11.98 6.71
CA LEU A 40 5.94 13.22 6.46
C LEU A 40 5.43 14.00 5.24
N ILE A 41 4.85 13.30 4.25
CA ILE A 41 4.29 13.93 3.06
C ILE A 41 2.82 14.30 3.28
N ALA A 42 2.01 13.39 3.83
CA ALA A 42 0.55 13.49 3.75
C ALA A 42 -0.13 14.18 4.94
N ILE A 43 0.60 14.42 6.04
CA ILE A 43 0.05 15.08 7.24
C ILE A 43 -0.52 16.47 6.89
N ASP A 44 0.26 17.33 6.23
CA ASP A 44 -0.14 18.72 5.95
C ASP A 44 -1.34 18.84 4.99
N TYR A 45 -1.58 17.80 4.18
CA TYR A 45 -2.66 17.81 3.19
C TYR A 45 -3.95 17.16 3.70
N THR A 46 -3.85 15.99 4.33
CA THR A 46 -5.02 15.14 4.65
C THR A 46 -4.97 14.53 6.05
N GLY A 47 -3.96 14.85 6.86
CA GLY A 47 -3.71 14.20 8.14
C GLY A 47 -3.15 12.78 8.03
N CYS A 48 -2.68 12.40 6.83
CA CYS A 48 -2.20 11.07 6.45
C CYS A 48 -3.22 9.94 6.73
N GLY A 49 -4.05 9.65 5.73
CA GLY A 49 -4.93 8.48 5.76
C GLY A 49 -4.14 7.20 5.54
N MET A 50 -3.72 6.98 4.29
CA MET A 50 -2.97 5.84 3.72
C MET A 50 -3.61 4.46 3.93
N ASN A 51 -4.46 4.32 4.93
CA ASN A 51 -5.07 3.10 5.43
C ASN A 51 -6.56 3.40 5.72
N PRO A 52 -7.48 2.81 4.93
CA PRO A 52 -8.92 3.03 5.10
C PRO A 52 -9.42 2.65 6.50
N ALA A 53 -8.91 1.57 7.10
CA ALA A 53 -9.33 1.13 8.45
C ALA A 53 -8.94 2.14 9.53
N ARG A 54 -7.74 2.74 9.42
CA ARG A 54 -7.27 3.80 10.33
C ARG A 54 -8.14 5.06 10.22
N SER A 55 -8.49 5.47 9.01
CA SER A 55 -9.37 6.62 8.80
C SER A 55 -10.79 6.33 9.25
N PHE A 56 -11.28 5.10 9.03
CA PHE A 56 -12.64 4.68 9.36
C PHE A 56 -12.85 4.62 10.86
N GLY A 57 -11.89 4.08 11.61
CA GLY A 57 -11.97 4.03 13.08
C GLY A 57 -12.21 5.41 13.71
N SER A 58 -11.45 6.43 13.28
CA SER A 58 -11.67 7.80 13.77
C SER A 58 -13.02 8.37 13.31
N ALA A 59 -13.43 8.11 12.06
CA ALA A 59 -14.68 8.64 11.50
C ALA A 59 -15.92 8.10 12.24
N VAL A 60 -15.91 6.81 12.60
CA VAL A 60 -16.99 6.16 13.36
C VAL A 60 -17.10 6.74 14.77
N ILE A 61 -15.98 6.88 15.48
CA ILE A 61 -15.97 7.38 16.87
C ILE A 61 -16.41 8.85 16.92
N THR A 62 -15.90 9.67 16.00
CA THR A 62 -16.21 11.11 15.95
C THR A 62 -17.52 11.42 15.21
N ARG A 63 -18.16 10.40 14.61
CA ARG A 63 -19.33 10.52 13.72
C ARG A 63 -19.13 11.52 12.58
N ASN A 64 -17.90 11.71 12.14
CA ASN A 64 -17.54 12.65 11.08
C ASN A 64 -17.02 11.89 9.85
N PHE A 65 -17.82 11.90 8.79
CA PHE A 65 -17.51 11.26 7.51
C PHE A 65 -17.23 12.28 6.39
N GLN A 66 -16.95 13.54 6.74
CA GLN A 66 -16.60 14.57 5.76
C GLN A 66 -15.40 14.12 4.91
N TYR A 67 -15.59 14.10 3.59
CA TYR A 67 -14.60 13.65 2.60
C TYR A 67 -14.04 12.23 2.83
N HIS A 68 -14.72 11.40 3.62
CA HIS A 68 -14.17 10.11 4.05
C HIS A 68 -13.90 9.14 2.90
N TRP A 69 -14.66 9.26 1.81
CA TRP A 69 -14.50 8.45 0.60
C TRP A 69 -13.09 8.54 -0.01
N ILE A 70 -12.38 9.67 0.16
CA ILE A 70 -11.02 9.87 -0.37
C ILE A 70 -10.04 8.89 0.29
N PHE A 71 -10.25 8.56 1.57
CA PHE A 71 -9.45 7.58 2.31
C PHE A 71 -9.75 6.13 1.93
N TRP A 72 -10.72 5.88 1.06
CA TRP A 72 -10.97 4.58 0.45
C TRP A 72 -10.45 4.56 -0.98
N VAL A 73 -10.95 5.49 -1.81
CA VAL A 73 -10.61 5.54 -3.24
C VAL A 73 -9.12 5.79 -3.44
N GLY A 74 -8.53 6.71 -2.67
CA GLY A 74 -7.11 7.03 -2.78
C GLY A 74 -6.21 5.83 -2.50
N PRO A 75 -6.32 5.19 -1.31
CA PRO A 75 -5.52 4.01 -1.00
C PRO A 75 -5.78 2.81 -1.92
N MET A 76 -7.03 2.57 -2.33
CA MET A 76 -7.36 1.46 -3.24
C MET A 76 -6.70 1.64 -4.62
N ILE A 77 -6.76 2.84 -5.19
CA ILE A 77 -6.11 3.15 -6.47
C ILE A 77 -4.58 3.05 -6.32
N GLY A 78 -4.02 3.63 -5.26
CA GLY A 78 -2.58 3.57 -5.00
C GLY A 78 -2.05 2.15 -4.83
N GLY A 79 -2.76 1.33 -4.06
CA GLY A 79 -2.41 -0.07 -3.84
C GLY A 79 -2.54 -0.93 -5.09
N ALA A 80 -3.62 -0.76 -5.87
CA ALA A 80 -3.80 -1.44 -7.14
C ALA A 80 -2.69 -1.07 -8.14
N ALA A 81 -2.37 0.23 -8.26
CA ALA A 81 -1.29 0.70 -9.13
C ALA A 81 0.07 0.12 -8.71
N ALA A 82 0.36 0.05 -7.41
CA ALA A 82 1.59 -0.53 -6.89
C ALA A 82 1.73 -2.02 -7.22
N ALA A 83 0.66 -2.79 -7.00
CA ALA A 83 0.63 -4.21 -7.33
C ALA A 83 0.84 -4.43 -8.83
N LEU A 84 0.14 -3.67 -9.69
CA LEU A 84 0.27 -3.78 -11.14
C LEU A 84 1.68 -3.42 -11.63
N ILE A 85 2.24 -2.31 -11.15
CA ILE A 85 3.58 -1.86 -11.56
C ILE A 85 4.63 -2.89 -11.14
N TYR A 86 4.54 -3.44 -9.92
CA TYR A 86 5.50 -4.44 -9.47
C TYR A 86 5.37 -5.77 -10.24
N ASP A 87 4.17 -6.33 -10.30
CA ASP A 87 3.94 -7.69 -10.85
C ASP A 87 3.96 -7.76 -12.38
N PHE A 88 3.88 -6.64 -13.11
CA PHE A 88 3.86 -6.64 -14.59
C PHE A 88 4.99 -5.84 -15.23
N ILE A 89 5.55 -4.82 -14.57
CA ILE A 89 6.55 -3.94 -15.16
C ILE A 89 7.93 -4.16 -14.54
N LEU A 90 8.03 -4.08 -13.20
CA LEU A 90 9.34 -4.10 -12.53
C LEU A 90 9.87 -5.51 -12.28
N ALA A 91 9.03 -6.40 -11.78
CA ALA A 91 9.42 -7.76 -11.40
C ALA A 91 8.38 -8.78 -11.86
N PRO A 92 8.15 -8.92 -13.18
CA PRO A 92 7.11 -9.80 -13.71
C PRO A 92 7.29 -11.24 -13.26
N ARG A 93 6.17 -11.92 -12.99
CA ARG A 93 6.17 -13.35 -12.67
C ARG A 93 6.14 -14.17 -13.96
N THR A 94 6.90 -15.26 -13.98
CA THR A 94 6.95 -16.20 -15.10
C THR A 94 5.78 -17.18 -15.13
N SER A 95 5.03 -17.29 -14.04
CA SER A 95 3.83 -18.15 -13.93
C SER A 95 2.64 -17.56 -14.69
N ASP A 96 1.83 -18.41 -15.31
CA ASP A 96 0.63 -17.98 -16.02
C ASP A 96 -0.42 -17.34 -15.09
N LEU A 97 -1.27 -16.48 -15.65
CA LEU A 97 -2.32 -15.79 -14.89
C LEU A 97 -3.35 -16.77 -14.32
N THR A 98 -3.70 -17.81 -15.06
CA THR A 98 -4.66 -18.82 -14.58
C THR A 98 -4.14 -19.55 -13.34
N ASP A 99 -2.84 -19.82 -13.27
CA ASP A 99 -2.22 -20.43 -12.09
C ASP A 99 -2.20 -19.48 -10.89
N ARG A 100 -1.95 -18.18 -11.12
CA ARG A 100 -1.98 -17.15 -10.06
C ARG A 100 -3.38 -16.96 -9.47
N MET A 101 -4.43 -17.06 -10.30
CA MET A 101 -5.82 -16.91 -9.85
C MET A 101 -6.30 -18.03 -8.93
N LYS A 102 -5.63 -19.20 -8.95
CA LYS A 102 -5.95 -20.31 -8.03
C LYS A 102 -5.78 -19.94 -6.55
N VAL A 103 -5.01 -18.88 -6.23
CA VAL A 103 -4.86 -18.40 -4.84
C VAL A 103 -6.17 -17.82 -4.28
N TRP A 104 -7.13 -17.44 -5.13
CA TRP A 104 -8.38 -16.81 -4.71
C TRP A 104 -9.43 -17.80 -4.19
N THR A 105 -9.26 -19.10 -4.45
CA THR A 105 -10.17 -20.20 -4.05
C THR A 105 -9.45 -21.19 -3.15
#